data_AF-A0A1M3PLD8-F1
#
_entry.id   AF-A0A1M3PLD8-F1
#
_cell.length_a   1.000
_cell.length_b   1.000
_cell.length_c   1.000
_cell.angle_alpha   90.00
_cell.angle_beta   90.00
_cell.angle_gamma   90.00
#
_symmetry.space_group_name_H-M   'P 1'
#
loop_
_entity.id
_entity.type
_entity.pdbx_description
1 polymer ?
#
loop_
_entity_poly.entity_id
_entity_poly.type
_entity_poly.pdbx_seq_one_letter_code
_entity_poly.pdbx_strand_id
1 'polypeptide(L)'
;MQPVDFVKALGVAILILALDLACAFATVSFYSVAIDPGHPRDHYVALAPALSTVATRIAGPLLFALLVWLVSRRRPDRNPWVFALSVFGFYVLIDGALVAFRGFFVPAVIGTLALKLLGALVGAWLARPRPA
;
A
#
# COMPACT_ATOMS: atom_id res chain seq x y z
N MET A 1 12.35 -8.89 17.38
CA MET A 1 12.63 -8.68 15.93
C MET A 1 14.08 -9.00 15.70
N GLN A 2 14.36 -9.94 14.81
CA GLN A 2 15.74 -10.18 14.36
C GLN A 2 16.06 -9.22 13.20
N PRO A 3 17.34 -8.92 12.91
CA PRO A 3 17.72 -8.09 11.75
C PRO A 3 17.10 -8.57 10.43
N VAL A 4 16.98 -9.89 10.25
CA VAL A 4 16.34 -10.50 9.08
C VAL A 4 14.85 -10.14 8.94
N ASP A 5 14.16 -9.83 10.03
CA ASP A 5 12.76 -9.42 9.98
C ASP A 5 12.60 -8.01 9.39
N PHE A 6 13.57 -7.12 9.57
CA PHE A 6 13.57 -5.80 8.94
C PHE A 6 13.79 -5.89 7.43
N VAL A 7 14.70 -6.76 6.99
CA VAL A 7 14.89 -7.04 5.55
C VAL A 7 13.60 -7.59 4.94
N LYS A 8 12.90 -8.48 5.64
CA LYS A 8 11.59 -8.98 5.21
C LYS A 8 10.54 -7.87 5.20
N ALA A 9 10.52 -7.01 6.21
CA ALA A 9 9.58 -5.89 6.26
C ALA A 9 9.78 -4.93 5.08
N LEU A 10 11.04 -4.64 4.72
CA LEU A 10 11.39 -3.87 3.54
C LEU A 10 10.92 -4.57 2.25
N GLY A 11 11.17 -5.87 2.10
CA GLY A 11 10.70 -6.65 0.95
C GLY A 11 9.17 -6.64 0.81
N VAL A 12 8.44 -6.75 1.92
CA VAL A 12 6.97 -6.63 1.94
C VAL A 12 6.52 -5.22 1.58
N ALA A 13 7.19 -4.18 2.07
CA ALA A 13 6.88 -2.79 1.72
C ALA A 13 7.03 -2.53 0.21
N ILE A 14 8.13 -3.00 -0.39
CA ILE A 14 8.36 -2.91 -1.84
C ILE A 14 7.27 -3.68 -2.61
N LEU A 15 6.91 -4.88 -2.17
CA LEU A 15 5.84 -5.66 -2.79
C LEU A 15 4.49 -4.94 -2.72
N ILE A 16 4.14 -4.37 -1.57
CA ILE A 16 2.91 -3.58 -1.41
C ILE A 16 2.93 -2.40 -2.38
N LEU A 17 4.04 -1.66 -2.47
CA LEU A 17 4.16 -0.52 -3.39
C LEU A 17 3.98 -0.93 -4.85
N ALA A 18 4.63 -2.01 -5.28
CA ALA A 18 4.51 -2.52 -6.64
C ALA A 18 3.06 -2.94 -6.98
N LEU A 19 2.39 -3.63 -6.05
CA LEU A 19 1.00 -4.06 -6.23
C LEU A 19 0.02 -2.88 -6.22
N ASP A 20 0.21 -1.90 -5.33
CA ASP A 20 -0.62 -0.71 -5.24
C ASP A 20 -0.52 0.12 -6.53
N LEU A 21 0.69 0.27 -7.08
CA LEU A 21 0.92 0.91 -8.37
C LEU A 21 0.30 0.12 -9.53
N ALA A 22 0.39 -1.21 -9.52
CA ALA A 22 -0.25 -2.05 -10.51
C ALA A 22 -1.78 -1.92 -10.46
N CYS A 23 -2.38 -1.84 -9.28
CA CYS A 23 -3.80 -1.57 -9.11
C CYS A 23 -4.20 -0.21 -9.69
N ALA A 24 -3.44 0.85 -9.40
CA ALA A 24 -3.70 2.17 -9.96
C ALA A 24 -3.64 2.17 -11.50
N PHE A 25 -2.61 1.55 -12.07
CA PHE A 25 -2.46 1.40 -13.52
C PHE A 25 -3.61 0.58 -14.14
N ALA A 26 -3.98 -0.53 -13.52
CA ALA A 26 -5.09 -1.36 -13.95
C ALA A 26 -6.42 -0.60 -13.91
N THR A 27 -6.66 0.23 -12.88
CA THR A 27 -7.86 1.08 -12.80
C THR A 27 -7.93 2.07 -13.96
N VAL A 28 -6.84 2.80 -14.24
CA VAL A 28 -6.82 3.76 -15.36
C VAL A 28 -6.99 3.04 -16.70
N SER A 29 -6.30 1.92 -16.89
CA SER A 29 -6.40 1.11 -18.12
C SER A 29 -7.80 0.54 -18.32
N PHE A 30 -8.43 0.01 -17.27
CA PHE A 30 -9.79 -0.50 -17.32
C PHE A 30 -10.78 0.63 -17.64
N TYR A 31 -10.62 1.79 -17.01
CA TYR A 31 -11.46 2.95 -17.27
C TYR A 31 -11.39 3.36 -18.75
N SER A 32 -10.18 3.42 -19.33
CA SER A 32 -9.99 3.85 -20.72
C SER A 32 -10.50 2.86 -21.76
N VAL A 33 -10.59 1.57 -21.44
CA VAL A 33 -11.06 0.56 -22.40
C VAL A 33 -12.54 0.20 -22.24
N ALA A 34 -13.06 0.24 -21.00
CA ALA A 34 -14.37 -0.32 -20.68
C ALA A 34 -15.40 0.70 -20.21
N ILE A 35 -14.99 1.80 -19.57
CA ILE A 35 -15.93 2.77 -18.98
C ILE A 35 -16.12 3.96 -19.91
N ASP A 36 -15.02 4.55 -20.38
CA ASP A 36 -15.08 5.75 -21.22
C ASP A 36 -14.07 5.70 -22.38
N PRO A 37 -14.26 4.79 -23.36
CA PRO A 37 -13.34 4.61 -24.47
C PRO A 37 -13.45 5.72 -25.53
N GLY A 38 -12.39 5.91 -26.32
CA GLY A 38 -12.40 6.77 -27.50
C GLY A 38 -11.85 8.19 -27.30
N HIS A 39 -11.35 8.51 -26.10
CA HIS A 39 -10.74 9.81 -25.81
C HIS A 39 -9.24 9.86 -26.16
N PRO A 40 -8.68 11.06 -26.43
CA PRO A 40 -7.24 11.21 -26.63
C PRO A 40 -6.46 10.93 -25.33
N ARG A 41 -5.17 10.58 -25.47
CA ARG A 41 -4.29 10.26 -24.33
C ARG A 41 -4.32 11.30 -23.21
N ASP A 42 -4.33 12.58 -23.57
CA ASP A 42 -4.26 13.69 -22.61
C ASP A 42 -5.46 13.72 -21.65
N HIS A 43 -6.63 13.27 -22.12
CA HIS A 43 -7.82 13.12 -21.28
C HIS A 43 -7.58 12.12 -20.13
N TYR A 44 -7.04 10.94 -20.44
CA TYR A 44 -6.75 9.93 -19.42
C TYR A 44 -5.57 10.32 -18.52
N VAL A 45 -4.57 11.03 -19.04
CA VAL A 45 -3.46 11.57 -18.24
C VAL A 45 -3.98 12.56 -17.20
N ALA A 46 -4.94 13.41 -17.57
CA ALA A 46 -5.58 14.35 -16.64
C ALA A 46 -6.44 13.65 -15.58
N LEU A 47 -7.12 12.54 -15.93
CA LEU A 47 -7.94 11.76 -14.99
C LEU A 47 -7.12 10.81 -14.10
N ALA A 48 -5.94 10.40 -14.53
CA ALA A 48 -5.13 9.39 -13.85
C ALA A 48 -4.90 9.67 -12.36
N PRO A 49 -4.60 10.91 -11.90
CA PRO A 49 -4.43 11.20 -10.47
C PRO A 49 -5.68 10.91 -9.64
N ALA A 50 -6.87 11.28 -10.14
CA ALA A 50 -8.13 11.07 -9.42
C ALA A 50 -8.46 9.58 -9.32
N LEU A 51 -8.39 8.86 -10.45
CA LEU A 51 -8.63 7.42 -10.50
C LEU A 51 -7.63 6.64 -9.63
N SER A 52 -6.34 6.99 -9.72
CA SER A 52 -5.28 6.37 -8.90
C SER A 52 -5.48 6.65 -7.41
N THR A 53 -5.94 7.84 -7.04
CA THR A 53 -6.24 8.18 -5.63
C THR A 53 -7.35 7.29 -5.08
N VAL A 54 -8.43 7.09 -5.83
CA VAL A 54 -9.53 6.19 -5.41
C VAL A 54 -9.04 4.75 -5.32
N ALA A 55 -8.33 4.27 -6.33
CA ALA A 55 -7.80 2.91 -6.37
C ALA A 55 -6.88 2.60 -5.17
N THR A 56 -5.89 3.47 -4.90
CA THR A 56 -4.90 3.28 -3.84
C THR A 56 -5.46 3.45 -2.43
N ARG A 57 -6.54 4.22 -2.25
CA ARG A 57 -7.27 4.31 -0.97
C ARG A 57 -8.02 3.04 -0.61
N ILE A 58 -8.36 2.21 -1.59
CA ILE A 58 -9.03 0.93 -1.38
C ILE A 58 -8.00 -0.20 -1.39
N ALA A 59 -7.21 -0.32 -2.46
CA ALA A 59 -6.24 -1.39 -2.64
C ALA A 59 -5.12 -1.33 -1.58
N GLY A 60 -4.56 -0.15 -1.32
CA GLY A 60 -3.45 0.03 -0.39
C GLY A 60 -3.73 -0.57 1.00
N PRO A 61 -4.77 -0.13 1.73
CA PRO A 61 -5.10 -0.68 3.05
C PRO A 61 -5.37 -2.19 3.04
N LEU A 62 -6.03 -2.71 1.99
CA LEU A 62 -6.30 -4.14 1.84
C LEU A 62 -5.01 -4.93 1.64
N LEU A 63 -4.10 -4.44 0.80
CA LEU A 63 -2.79 -5.05 0.56
C LEU A 63 -1.94 -5.05 1.83
N PHE A 64 -1.93 -3.94 2.58
CA PHE A 64 -1.26 -3.85 3.88
C PHE A 64 -1.82 -4.87 4.87
N ALA A 65 -3.15 -4.90 5.04
CA ALA A 65 -3.79 -5.85 5.95
C ALA A 65 -3.47 -7.30 5.57
N LEU A 66 -3.64 -7.64 4.30
CA LEU A 66 -3.43 -8.98 3.79
C LEU A 66 -1.96 -9.42 3.94
N LEU A 67 -1.00 -8.64 3.45
CA LEU A 67 0.40 -9.05 3.43
C LEU A 67 1.02 -9.05 4.83
N VAL A 68 0.68 -8.08 5.69
CA VAL A 68 1.12 -8.10 7.10
C VAL A 68 0.56 -9.33 7.81
N TRP A 69 -0.72 -9.65 7.60
CA TRP A 69 -1.34 -10.84 8.19
C TRP A 69 -0.68 -12.13 7.71
N LEU A 70 -0.57 -12.31 6.38
CA LEU A 70 -0.01 -13.51 5.76
C LEU A 70 1.43 -13.78 6.18
N VAL A 71 2.25 -12.73 6.28
CA VAL A 71 3.68 -12.88 6.62
C VAL A 71 3.89 -13.01 8.12
N SER A 72 3.03 -12.41 8.95
CA SER A 72 3.12 -12.50 10.42
C SER A 72 2.55 -13.79 10.98
N ARG A 73 1.44 -14.31 10.45
CA ARG A 73 0.85 -15.58 10.92
C ARG A 73 1.78 -16.80 10.76
N ARG A 74 2.74 -16.74 9.85
CA ARG A 74 3.73 -17.83 9.60
C ARG A 74 4.87 -17.87 10.63
N ARG A 75 4.98 -16.87 11.51
CA ARG A 75 6.07 -16.70 12.48
C ARG A 75 5.48 -16.24 13.82
N PRO A 76 4.88 -17.16 14.61
CA PRO A 76 4.20 -16.81 15.86
C PRO A 76 5.13 -16.13 16.89
N ASP A 77 6.43 -16.42 16.83
CA ASP A 77 7.44 -15.84 17.74
C ASP A 77 7.70 -14.34 17.47
N ARG A 78 7.24 -13.81 16.33
CA ARG A 78 7.48 -12.41 15.95
C ARG A 78 6.34 -11.53 16.44
N ASN A 79 6.68 -10.41 17.09
CA ASN A 79 5.69 -9.38 17.42
C ASN A 79 5.10 -8.76 16.12
N PRO A 80 3.80 -8.98 15.83
CA PRO A 80 3.19 -8.54 14.58
C PRO A 80 3.07 -7.01 14.49
N TRP A 81 3.00 -6.29 15.61
CA TRP A 81 2.88 -4.83 15.65
C TRP A 81 4.15 -4.14 15.18
N VAL A 82 5.29 -4.58 15.70
CA VAL A 82 6.59 -4.04 15.29
C VAL A 82 6.83 -4.34 13.81
N PHE A 83 6.33 -5.47 13.30
CA PHE A 83 6.47 -5.83 11.89
C PHE A 83 5.61 -4.95 11.00
N ALA A 84 4.35 -4.76 11.34
CA ALA A 84 3.45 -3.85 10.63
C ALA A 84 3.99 -2.42 10.58
N LEU A 85 4.45 -1.88 11.71
CA LEU A 85 5.03 -0.53 11.76
C LEU A 85 6.32 -0.42 10.96
N SER A 86 7.14 -1.48 10.92
CA SER A 86 8.36 -1.49 10.11
C SER A 86 8.04 -1.52 8.61
N VAL A 87 7.09 -2.37 8.19
CA VAL A 87 6.59 -2.41 6.80
C VAL A 87 6.04 -1.05 6.40
N PHE A 88 5.18 -0.45 7.23
CA PHE A 88 4.62 0.88 6.99
C PHE A 88 5.71 1.96 6.93
N GLY A 89 6.65 1.96 7.87
CA GLY A 89 7.76 2.92 7.88
C GLY A 89 8.60 2.86 6.61
N PHE A 90 9.01 1.66 6.18
CA PHE A 90 9.73 1.49 4.91
C PHE A 90 8.91 1.93 3.71
N TYR A 91 7.61 1.60 3.70
CA TYR A 91 6.72 2.05 2.63
C TYR A 91 6.66 3.58 2.56
N VAL A 92 6.43 4.27 3.68
CA VAL A 92 6.36 5.75 3.73
C VAL A 92 7.68 6.37 3.28
N LEU A 93 8.82 5.79 3.65
CA LEU A 93 10.12 6.29 3.21
C LEU A 93 10.28 6.18 1.69
N ILE A 94 9.94 5.03 1.10
CA ILE A 94 10.10 4.79 -0.34
C ILE A 94 9.06 5.59 -1.14
N ASP A 95 7.78 5.44 -0.80
CA ASP A 95 6.67 6.13 -1.47
C ASP A 95 6.78 7.65 -1.29
N GLY A 96 7.09 8.10 -0.07
CA GLY A 96 7.33 9.49 0.24
C GLY A 96 8.49 10.08 -0.57
N ALA A 97 9.59 9.34 -0.76
CA ALA A 97 10.69 9.80 -1.62
C ALA A 97 10.24 9.93 -3.10
N LEU A 98 9.44 8.99 -3.60
CA LEU A 98 8.90 9.04 -4.97
C LEU A 98 7.94 10.23 -5.17
N VAL A 99 7.08 10.49 -4.19
CA VAL A 99 6.09 11.59 -4.22
C VAL A 99 6.78 12.94 -4.05
N ALA A 100 7.71 13.06 -3.11
CA ALA A 100 8.48 14.28 -2.85
C ALA A 100 9.29 14.70 -4.08
N PHE A 101 9.92 13.74 -4.77
CA PHE A 101 10.64 13.99 -6.02
C PHE A 101 9.74 14.58 -7.11
N ARG A 102 8.44 14.30 -7.08
CA ARG A 102 7.44 14.83 -8.02
C ARG A 102 6.77 16.13 -7.56
N GLY A 103 7.17 16.68 -6.40
CA GLY A 103 6.58 17.90 -5.83
C GLY A 103 5.12 17.74 -5.36
N PHE A 104 4.63 16.52 -5.21
CA PHE A 104 3.23 16.21 -4.95
C PHE A 104 2.93 16.10 -3.43
N PHE A 105 3.13 17.17 -2.66
CA PHE A 105 2.67 17.18 -1.26
C PHE A 105 1.24 17.73 -1.17
N VAL A 106 0.27 16.82 -1.15
CA VAL A 106 -1.17 17.15 -1.04
C VAL A 106 -1.72 16.55 0.25
N PRO A 107 -2.61 17.23 1.00
CA PRO A 107 -3.32 16.66 2.16
C PRO A 107 -3.96 15.28 1.89
N ALA A 108 -4.33 15.01 0.63
CA ALA A 108 -4.81 13.71 0.16
C ALA A 108 -3.83 12.54 0.40
N VAL A 109 -2.51 12.81 0.42
CA VAL A 109 -1.46 11.82 0.70
C VAL A 109 -1.54 11.38 2.15
N ILE A 110 -1.69 12.32 3.10
CA ILE A 110 -1.78 12.01 4.54
C ILE A 110 -2.97 11.10 4.81
N GLY A 111 -4.14 11.40 4.23
CA GLY A 111 -5.32 10.55 4.37
C GLY A 111 -5.10 9.13 3.84
N THR A 112 -4.41 9.00 2.71
CA THR A 112 -4.11 7.69 2.10
C THR A 112 -3.09 6.91 2.94
N LEU A 113 -2.08 7.59 3.49
CA LEU A 113 -1.11 6.98 4.42
C LEU A 113 -1.77 6.51 5.72
N ALA A 114 -2.70 7.29 6.27
CA ALA A 114 -3.45 6.89 7.47
C ALA A 114 -4.27 5.62 7.23
N LEU A 115 -4.96 5.51 6.09
CA LEU A 115 -5.69 4.30 5.73
C LEU A 115 -4.75 3.08 5.58
N LYS A 116 -3.59 3.27 4.95
CA LYS A 116 -2.57 2.22 4.79
C LYS A 116 -2.03 1.75 6.15
N LEU A 117 -1.77 2.69 7.08
CA LEU A 117 -1.40 2.37 8.45
C LEU A 117 -2.49 1.55 9.14
N LEU A 118 -3.75 1.98 9.05
CA LEU A 118 -4.88 1.22 9.62
C LEU A 118 -4.94 -0.20 9.05
N GLY A 119 -4.76 -0.36 7.73
CA GLY A 119 -4.63 -1.67 7.09
C GLY A 119 -3.52 -2.52 7.72
N ALA A 120 -2.33 -1.96 7.89
CA ALA A 120 -1.19 -2.64 8.50
C ALA A 120 -1.49 -3.10 9.93
N LEU A 121 -2.12 -2.24 10.72
CA LEU A 121 -2.52 -2.52 12.11
C LEU A 121 -3.61 -3.61 12.17
N VAL A 122 -4.59 -3.60 11.26
CA VAL A 122 -5.59 -4.67 11.13
C VAL A 122 -4.91 -6.00 10.78
N GLY A 123 -3.97 -6.01 9.85
CA GLY A 123 -3.20 -7.19 9.50
C GLY A 123 -2.41 -7.76 10.69
N ALA A 124 -1.81 -6.87 11.50
CA ALA A 124 -1.12 -7.27 12.73
C ALA A 124 -2.08 -7.85 13.77
N TRP A 125 -3.25 -7.24 13.95
CA TRP A 125 -4.29 -7.71 14.86
C TRP A 125 -4.79 -9.10 14.49
N LEU A 126 -5.07 -9.35 13.20
CA LEU A 126 -5.49 -10.66 12.70
C LEU A 126 -4.41 -11.74 12.83
N ALA A 127 -3.13 -11.36 12.90
CA ALA A 127 -2.01 -12.28 13.04
C ALA A 127 -1.64 -12.59 14.51
N ARG A 128 -2.30 -11.95 15.49
CA ARG A 128 -2.01 -12.20 16.91
C ARG A 128 -2.31 -13.66 17.27
N PRO A 129 -1.43 -14.34 18.04
CA PRO A 129 -1.76 -15.62 18.63
C PRO A 129 -3.03 -15.49 19.49
N ARG A 130 -3.97 -16.42 19.35
CA ARG A 130 -5.11 -16.50 20.26
C ARG A 130 -4.66 -17.19 21.54
N PRO A 131 -5.04 -16.69 22.73
CA PRO A 131 -4.87 -17.47 23.96
C PRO A 131 -5.61 -18.80 23.78
N ALA A 132 -4.94 -19.89 24.16
CA ALA A 132 -5.50 -21.24 24.13
C ALA A 132 -6.63 -21.39 25.15
#